data_AF-A0A3D4XAX3-F1
#
_entry.id   AF-A0A3D4XAX3-F1
#
_cell.length_a   1.000
_cell.length_b   1.000
_cell.length_c   1.000
_cell.angle_alpha   90.00
_cell.angle_beta   90.00
_cell.angle_gamma   90.00
#
_symmetry.space_group_name_H-M   'P 1'
#
loop_
_entity.id
_entity.type
_entity.pdbx_description
1 polymer ?
#
loop_
_entity_poly.entity_id
_entity_poly.type
_entity_poly.pdbx_seq_one_letter_code
_entity_poly.pdbx_strand_id
1 'polypeptide(L)'
;MSRLSITSTDKVNSTTEKLMKEFTQRIIANPPGVCPVDMQLAFLKVCHAQTCGKCVPCRIGLGILEELLESVLDNTATMETLKLIEHTATNIKNSADCAIGFESARMVLAGLDGFVEDYISHIKEHQCTGTFEQPIPCVTLCPANVDIPGYVALAGKGRCEDAVRLIRKDNPFPTACALICEHPCESRCRRTMIDDAINIRGIKHYVMDKARADKVPVPACAPSTGRKVAIIGGGPAGLTAAYFLQLMGHQTTVFEEKARLGGMLRYGI
;
A
#
# COMPACT_ATOMS: atom_id res chain seq x y z
N MET A 1 8.49 15.84 16.75
CA MET A 1 7.34 16.53 17.35
C MET A 1 6.90 17.64 16.42
N SER A 2 5.92 17.40 15.55
CA SER A 2 5.32 18.46 14.74
C SER A 2 4.58 19.40 15.70
N ARG A 3 4.86 20.70 15.62
CA ARG A 3 4.09 21.70 16.35
C ARG A 3 2.63 21.59 15.88
N LEU A 4 1.71 21.37 16.82
CA LEU A 4 0.28 21.54 16.59
C LEU A 4 0.05 23.00 16.20
N SER A 5 -0.01 23.29 14.90
CA SER A 5 -0.43 24.60 14.40
C SER A 5 -1.94 24.61 14.33
N ILE A 6 -2.58 25.40 15.19
CA ILE A 6 -3.99 25.73 15.04
C ILE A 6 -4.07 26.78 13.94
N THR A 7 -4.33 26.35 12.71
CA THR A 7 -4.54 27.26 11.58
C THR A 7 -5.86 27.99 11.82
N SER A 8 -5.81 29.32 11.97
CA SER A 8 -7.02 30.13 12.11
C SER A 8 -7.86 30.00 10.85
N THR A 9 -9.14 29.65 11.02
CA THR A 9 -10.15 29.65 9.96
C THR A 9 -10.49 31.08 9.56
N ASP A 10 -9.57 31.76 8.89
CA ASP A 10 -9.94 32.94 8.11
C ASP A 10 -10.72 32.48 6.88
N LYS A 11 -11.66 33.31 6.43
CA LYS A 11 -12.58 33.10 5.28
C LYS A 11 -11.90 32.80 3.93
N VAL A 12 -10.58 32.60 3.92
CA VAL A 12 -9.73 32.26 2.78
C VAL A 12 -9.48 30.75 2.73
N ASN A 13 -10.47 29.92 3.09
CA ASN A 13 -10.55 28.56 2.59
C ASN A 13 -10.89 28.66 1.10
N SER A 14 -9.90 29.04 0.30
CA SER A 14 -10.06 29.21 -1.14
C SER A 14 -10.55 27.88 -1.71
N THR A 15 -11.49 27.91 -2.66
CA THR A 15 -11.93 26.70 -3.37
C THR A 15 -10.73 25.87 -3.83
N THR A 16 -9.62 26.52 -4.16
CA THR A 16 -8.31 25.93 -4.44
C THR A 16 -7.76 25.07 -3.31
N GLU A 17 -7.73 25.52 -2.05
CA GLU A 17 -7.25 24.70 -0.92
C GLU A 17 -8.12 23.46 -0.70
N LYS A 18 -9.44 23.60 -0.84
CA LYS A 18 -10.36 22.47 -0.77
C LYS A 18 -10.10 21.46 -1.90
N LEU A 19 -9.96 21.96 -3.14
CA LEU A 19 -9.62 21.13 -4.30
C LEU A 19 -8.26 20.44 -4.15
N MET A 20 -7.25 21.15 -3.64
CA MET A 20 -5.93 20.57 -3.38
C MET A 20 -6.01 19.50 -2.30
N LYS A 21 -6.74 19.74 -1.20
CA LYS A 21 -6.96 18.73 -0.16
C LYS A 21 -7.65 17.48 -0.70
N GLU A 22 -8.74 17.64 -1.45
CA GLU A 22 -9.45 16.53 -2.08
C GLU A 22 -8.56 15.76 -3.07
N PHE A 23 -7.73 16.46 -3.85
CA PHE A 23 -6.77 15.87 -4.76
C PHE A 23 -5.68 15.08 -4.02
N THR A 24 -5.08 15.66 -2.97
CA THR A 24 -4.11 14.99 -2.12
C THR A 24 -4.71 13.75 -1.44
N GLN A 25 -5.94 13.83 -0.92
CA GLN A 25 -6.62 12.69 -0.31
C GLN A 25 -6.85 11.56 -1.32
N ARG A 26 -7.21 11.89 -2.57
CA ARG A 26 -7.31 10.89 -3.65
C ARG A 26 -5.97 10.26 -4.00
N ILE A 27 -4.89 11.03 -4.06
CA ILE A 27 -3.53 10.50 -4.28
C ILE A 27 -3.15 9.53 -3.15
N ILE A 28 -3.40 9.89 -1.89
CA ILE A 28 -3.06 9.07 -0.72
C ILE A 28 -3.92 7.79 -0.67
N ALA A 29 -5.22 7.91 -0.97
CA ALA A 29 -6.19 6.81 -0.96
C ALA A 29 -6.05 5.86 -2.16
N ASN A 30 -5.37 6.31 -3.22
CA ASN A 30 -5.08 5.47 -4.36
C ASN A 30 -4.04 4.39 -3.96
N PRO A 31 -4.34 3.10 -4.20
CA PRO A 31 -3.39 2.04 -3.92
C PRO A 31 -2.16 2.13 -4.82
N PRO A 32 -1.01 1.55 -4.41
CA PRO A 32 0.05 1.20 -5.36
C PRO A 32 -0.54 0.23 -6.40
N GLY A 33 -0.59 0.61 -7.67
CA GLY A 33 -1.34 -0.13 -8.70
C GLY A 33 -1.80 0.76 -9.87
N VAL A 34 -1.64 2.07 -9.75
CA VAL A 34 -1.58 2.96 -10.93
C VAL A 34 -0.25 2.69 -11.63
N CYS A 35 -0.27 2.50 -12.94
CA CYS A 35 0.95 2.35 -13.73
C CYS A 35 1.89 3.54 -13.46
N PRO A 36 3.14 3.30 -12.98
CA PRO A 36 4.08 4.38 -12.71
C PRO A 36 4.36 5.26 -13.94
N VAL A 37 4.40 4.66 -15.13
CA VAL A 37 4.61 5.37 -16.40
C VAL A 37 3.44 6.31 -16.71
N ASP A 38 2.20 5.86 -16.50
CA ASP A 38 1.00 6.69 -16.68
C ASP A 38 0.94 7.85 -15.68
N MET A 39 1.29 7.58 -14.41
CA MET A 39 1.40 8.61 -13.39
C MET A 39 2.43 9.69 -13.77
N GLN A 40 3.58 9.28 -14.31
CA GLN A 40 4.60 10.22 -14.77
C GLN A 40 4.15 11.04 -15.97
N LEU A 41 3.50 10.43 -16.96
CA LEU A 41 2.94 11.14 -18.10
C LEU A 41 1.88 12.17 -17.66
N ALA A 42 0.97 11.78 -16.76
CA ALA A 42 -0.07 12.67 -16.25
C ALA A 42 0.56 13.88 -15.52
N PHE A 43 1.58 13.65 -14.69
CA PHE A 43 2.30 14.73 -14.02
C PHE A 43 3.03 15.63 -15.02
N LEU A 44 3.71 15.05 -16.01
CA LEU A 44 4.43 15.80 -17.05
C LEU A 44 3.47 16.73 -17.82
N LYS A 45 2.31 16.23 -18.24
CA LYS A 45 1.26 17.00 -18.91
C LYS A 45 0.77 18.19 -18.09
N VAL A 46 0.57 17.99 -16.79
CA VAL A 46 0.19 19.09 -15.88
C VAL A 46 1.30 20.15 -15.84
N CYS A 47 2.55 19.74 -15.70
CA CYS A 47 3.65 20.68 -15.63
C CYS A 47 3.89 21.41 -16.96
N HIS A 48 3.81 20.72 -18.09
CA HIS A 48 3.96 21.30 -19.41
C HIS A 48 2.93 22.40 -19.66
N ALA A 49 1.67 22.14 -19.31
CA ALA A 49 0.58 23.13 -19.38
C ALA A 49 0.80 24.36 -18.48
N GLN A 50 1.60 24.24 -17.42
CA GLN A 50 1.95 25.35 -16.52
C GLN A 50 3.17 26.14 -16.97
N THR A 51 3.97 25.63 -17.91
CA THR A 51 5.13 26.36 -18.40
C THR A 51 4.72 27.56 -19.26
N CYS A 52 5.54 28.61 -19.28
CA CYS A 52 5.33 29.74 -20.18
C CYS A 52 5.84 29.50 -21.62
N GLY A 53 6.48 28.35 -21.89
CA GLY A 53 7.01 27.98 -23.20
C GLY A 53 8.12 28.90 -23.76
N LYS A 54 8.73 29.78 -22.95
CA LYS A 54 9.73 30.74 -23.46
C LYS A 54 11.04 30.08 -23.88
N CYS A 55 11.54 29.11 -23.13
CA CYS A 55 12.76 28.37 -23.47
C CYS A 55 12.44 27.17 -24.38
N VAL A 56 13.36 26.84 -25.28
CA VAL A 56 13.23 25.68 -26.20
C VAL A 56 12.99 24.35 -25.46
N PRO A 57 13.66 24.07 -24.32
CA PRO A 57 13.43 22.85 -23.54
C PRO A 57 11.99 22.69 -23.06
N CYS A 58 11.32 23.78 -22.65
CA CYS A 58 9.92 23.72 -22.24
C CYS A 58 8.96 23.74 -23.44
N ARG A 59 9.26 24.52 -24.47
CA ARG A 59 8.37 24.72 -25.63
C ARG A 59 8.26 23.49 -26.54
N ILE A 60 9.39 22.80 -26.73
CA ILE A 60 9.51 21.66 -27.65
C ILE A 60 9.89 20.41 -26.85
N GLY A 61 10.87 20.53 -25.95
CA GLY A 61 11.42 19.38 -25.23
C GLY A 61 10.37 18.63 -24.39
N LEU A 62 9.53 19.35 -23.63
CA LEU A 62 8.48 18.71 -22.83
C LEU A 62 7.44 17.99 -23.70
N GLY A 63 7.06 18.56 -24.85
CA GLY A 63 6.16 17.91 -25.80
C GLY A 63 6.75 16.62 -26.38
N ILE A 64 8.03 16.65 -26.79
CA ILE A 64 8.73 15.43 -27.23
C ILE A 64 8.76 14.39 -26.10
N LEU A 65 9.03 14.82 -24.87
CA LEU A 65 9.08 13.92 -23.73
C LEU A 65 7.72 13.28 -23.42
N GLU A 66 6.62 14.02 -23.59
CA GLU A 66 5.26 13.49 -23.51
C GLU A 66 4.99 12.43 -24.57
N GLU A 67 5.30 12.71 -25.85
CA GLU A 67 5.12 11.75 -26.95
C GLU A 67 5.92 10.45 -26.72
N LEU A 68 7.14 10.56 -26.20
CA LEU A 68 7.95 9.39 -25.88
C LEU A 68 7.33 8.54 -24.76
N LEU A 69 6.81 9.17 -23.70
CA LEU A 69 6.12 8.46 -22.63
C LEU A 69 4.78 7.85 -23.10
N GLU A 70 4.04 8.56 -23.96
CA GLU A 70 2.83 8.03 -24.61
C GLU A 70 3.15 6.79 -25.44
N SER A 71 4.24 6.82 -26.23
CA SER A 71 4.65 5.65 -27.02
C SER A 71 4.96 4.40 -26.17
N VAL A 72 5.40 4.59 -24.92
CA VAL A 72 5.59 3.49 -23.96
C VAL A 72 4.24 2.92 -23.53
N LEU A 73 3.27 3.77 -23.19
CA LEU A 73 1.93 3.34 -22.79
C LEU A 73 1.13 2.71 -23.93
N ASP A 74 1.33 3.20 -25.15
CA ASP A 74 0.70 2.70 -26.38
C ASP A 74 1.38 1.41 -26.92
N ASN A 75 2.40 0.89 -26.23
CA ASN A 75 3.14 -0.31 -26.60
C ASN A 75 3.84 -0.22 -27.97
N THR A 76 4.17 1.00 -28.43
CA THR A 76 4.87 1.25 -29.71
C THR A 76 6.35 1.59 -29.52
N ALA A 77 6.77 1.84 -28.27
CA ALA A 77 8.14 2.15 -27.91
C ALA A 77 9.10 0.96 -28.06
N THR A 78 10.38 1.27 -28.24
CA THR A 78 11.48 0.30 -28.25
C THR A 78 12.46 0.57 -27.10
N MET A 79 13.43 -0.31 -26.90
CA MET A 79 14.52 -0.07 -25.93
C MET A 79 15.35 1.18 -26.28
N GLU A 80 15.34 1.64 -27.53
CA GLU A 80 15.97 2.91 -27.91
C GLU A 80 15.16 4.11 -27.44
N THR A 81 13.82 4.01 -27.45
CA THR A 81 12.92 5.02 -26.89
C THR A 81 13.27 5.29 -25.43
N LEU A 82 13.58 4.26 -24.64
CA LEU A 82 13.95 4.42 -23.23
C LEU A 82 15.19 5.30 -23.04
N LYS A 83 16.24 5.07 -23.86
CA LYS A 83 17.45 5.91 -23.87
C LYS A 83 17.14 7.34 -24.30
N LEU A 84 16.22 7.48 -25.26
CA LEU A 84 15.82 8.79 -25.76
C LEU A 84 15.03 9.58 -24.70
N ILE A 85 14.18 8.92 -23.91
CA ILE A 85 13.49 9.54 -22.75
C ILE A 85 14.53 10.06 -21.76
N GLU A 86 15.50 9.22 -21.36
CA GLU A 86 16.55 9.60 -20.41
C GLU A 86 17.38 10.79 -20.92
N HIS A 87 17.81 10.73 -22.18
CA HIS A 87 18.60 11.80 -22.79
C HIS A 87 17.81 13.11 -22.90
N THR A 88 16.56 13.03 -23.35
CA THR A 88 15.68 14.19 -23.51
C THR A 88 15.39 14.84 -22.16
N ALA A 89 15.04 14.04 -21.14
CA ALA A 89 14.80 14.53 -19.79
C ALA A 89 16.08 15.15 -19.18
N THR A 90 17.25 14.54 -19.39
CA THR A 90 18.53 15.10 -18.92
C THR A 90 18.81 16.46 -19.55
N ASN A 91 18.62 16.59 -20.86
CA ASN A 91 18.81 17.85 -21.56
C ASN A 91 17.85 18.93 -21.04
N ILE A 92 16.57 18.61 -20.86
CA ILE A 92 15.59 19.57 -20.34
C ILE A 92 15.94 20.00 -18.92
N LYS A 93 16.27 19.04 -18.03
CA LYS A 93 16.68 19.35 -16.66
C LYS A 93 17.86 20.32 -16.62
N ASN A 94 18.85 20.12 -17.48
CA ASN A 94 20.08 20.92 -17.47
C ASN A 94 19.97 22.27 -18.19
N SER A 95 18.93 22.48 -19.00
CA SER A 95 18.81 23.68 -19.87
C SER A 95 17.53 24.48 -19.69
N ALA A 96 16.58 24.03 -18.86
CA ALA A 96 15.36 24.78 -18.61
C ALA A 96 15.62 26.03 -17.75
N ASP A 97 15.16 27.18 -18.24
CA ASP A 97 15.30 28.49 -17.54
C ASP A 97 14.44 28.63 -16.26
N CYS A 98 13.47 27.73 -16.02
CA CYS A 98 12.54 27.86 -14.91
C CYS A 98 12.40 26.57 -14.09
N ALA A 99 11.96 26.72 -12.84
CA ALA A 99 11.80 25.62 -11.91
C ALA A 99 10.79 24.56 -12.39
N ILE A 100 9.72 24.97 -13.08
CA ILE A 100 8.70 24.03 -13.60
C ILE A 100 9.33 23.10 -14.64
N GLY A 101 10.05 23.67 -15.62
CA GLY A 101 10.73 22.88 -16.65
C GLY A 101 11.81 21.95 -16.08
N PHE A 102 12.62 22.47 -15.15
CA PHE A 102 13.61 21.69 -14.41
C PHE A 102 12.96 20.51 -13.68
N GLU A 103 11.92 20.77 -12.90
CA GLU A 103 11.30 19.79 -12.02
C GLU A 103 10.53 18.72 -12.82
N SER A 104 9.87 19.12 -13.91
CA SER A 104 9.20 18.19 -14.83
C SER A 104 10.14 17.10 -15.30
N ALA A 105 11.31 17.51 -15.80
CA ALA A 105 12.30 16.58 -16.33
C ALA A 105 13.01 15.79 -15.24
N ARG A 106 13.24 16.41 -14.07
CA ARG A 106 13.79 15.72 -12.89
C ARG A 106 12.88 14.58 -12.41
N MET A 107 11.56 14.78 -12.42
CA MET A 107 10.58 13.75 -12.03
C MET A 107 10.51 12.59 -13.03
N VAL A 108 10.68 12.85 -14.32
CA VAL A 108 10.79 11.77 -15.32
C VAL A 108 12.05 10.93 -15.07
N LEU A 109 13.20 11.56 -14.86
CA LEU A 109 14.45 10.86 -14.52
C LEU A 109 14.34 10.06 -13.22
N ALA A 110 13.72 10.63 -12.18
CA ALA A 110 13.55 9.95 -10.90
C ALA A 110 12.68 8.69 -11.01
N GLY A 111 11.62 8.71 -11.83
CA GLY A 111 10.83 7.49 -12.04
C GLY A 111 11.41 6.54 -13.09
N LEU A 112 12.26 6.98 -14.02
CA LEU A 112 13.08 6.05 -14.81
C LEU A 112 14.01 5.24 -13.90
N ASP A 113 14.65 5.89 -12.92
CA ASP A 113 15.51 5.22 -11.94
C ASP A 113 14.70 4.31 -10.99
N GLY A 114 13.55 4.80 -10.51
CA GLY A 114 12.72 4.07 -9.54
C GLY A 114 11.85 2.94 -10.11
N PHE A 115 11.47 3.02 -11.40
CA PHE A 115 10.45 2.14 -12.01
C PHE A 115 10.88 1.58 -13.38
N VAL A 116 12.19 1.43 -13.62
CA VAL A 116 12.72 0.95 -14.92
C VAL A 116 12.08 -0.37 -15.40
N GLU A 117 11.74 -1.25 -14.46
CA GLU A 117 11.13 -2.55 -14.77
C GLU A 117 9.74 -2.39 -15.39
N ASP A 118 8.94 -1.42 -14.93
CA ASP A 118 7.63 -1.13 -15.49
C ASP A 118 7.74 -0.62 -16.94
N TYR A 119 8.69 0.27 -17.22
CA TYR A 119 8.97 0.73 -18.60
C TYR A 119 9.36 -0.44 -19.52
N ILE A 120 10.25 -1.32 -19.05
CA ILE A 120 10.69 -2.48 -19.83
C ILE A 120 9.53 -3.44 -20.07
N SER A 121 8.65 -3.63 -19.08
CA SER A 121 7.47 -4.48 -19.22
C SER A 121 6.51 -3.96 -20.28
N HIS A 122 6.24 -2.66 -20.32
CA HIS A 122 5.46 -2.03 -21.39
C HIS A 122 6.09 -2.24 -22.78
N ILE A 123 7.42 -2.10 -22.90
CA ILE A 123 8.14 -2.22 -24.17
C ILE A 123 8.21 -3.66 -24.67
N LYS A 124 8.53 -4.63 -23.80
CA LYS A 124 8.82 -6.01 -24.19
C LYS A 124 7.61 -6.94 -24.08
N GLU A 125 6.87 -6.79 -23.01
CA GLU A 125 5.78 -7.70 -22.63
C GLU A 125 4.40 -7.13 -22.99
N HIS A 126 4.35 -5.85 -23.42
CA HIS A 126 3.13 -5.13 -23.79
C HIS A 126 2.04 -5.18 -22.71
N GLN A 127 2.47 -5.24 -21.45
CA GLN A 127 1.61 -5.28 -20.28
C GLN A 127 2.24 -4.47 -19.15
N CYS A 128 1.40 -3.96 -18.26
CA CYS A 128 1.88 -3.32 -17.03
C CYS A 128 2.14 -4.40 -15.97
N THR A 129 3.27 -4.31 -15.28
CA THR A 129 3.60 -5.08 -14.06
C THR A 129 2.74 -4.70 -12.87
N GLY A 130 2.11 -3.52 -12.91
CA GLY A 130 1.11 -3.10 -11.93
C GLY A 130 -0.03 -4.11 -11.87
N THR A 131 -0.14 -4.84 -10.76
CA THR A 131 -1.15 -5.86 -10.57
C THR A 131 -2.54 -5.23 -10.70
N PHE A 132 -3.30 -5.57 -11.74
CA PHE A 132 -4.68 -5.10 -11.97
C PHE A 132 -5.69 -5.63 -10.95
N GLU A 133 -5.29 -6.50 -10.02
CA GLU A 133 -6.07 -6.77 -8.82
C GLU A 133 -6.09 -5.48 -8.01
N GLN A 134 -7.14 -4.66 -8.17
CA GLN A 134 -7.33 -3.43 -7.41
C GLN A 134 -6.98 -3.68 -5.94
N PRO A 135 -5.79 -3.27 -5.46
CA PRO A 135 -5.37 -3.67 -4.15
C PRO A 135 -6.26 -2.91 -3.19
N ILE A 136 -7.03 -3.64 -2.39
CA ILE A 136 -7.85 -3.02 -1.37
C ILE A 136 -6.84 -2.46 -0.36
N PRO A 137 -6.67 -1.12 -0.23
CA PRO A 137 -5.48 -0.56 0.42
C PRO A 137 -5.30 -1.07 1.85
N CYS A 138 -6.40 -1.26 2.58
CA CYS A 138 -6.35 -1.77 3.94
C CYS A 138 -5.86 -3.23 4.01
N VAL A 139 -6.19 -4.07 3.02
CA VAL A 139 -5.70 -5.46 2.92
C VAL A 139 -4.21 -5.45 2.56
N THR A 140 -3.82 -4.72 1.52
CA THR A 140 -2.43 -4.65 1.02
C THR A 140 -1.45 -4.09 2.05
N LEU A 141 -1.88 -3.10 2.84
CA LEU A 141 -1.05 -2.53 3.90
C LEU A 141 -1.05 -3.36 5.19
N CYS A 142 -1.92 -4.37 5.30
CA CYS A 142 -1.88 -5.28 6.43
C CYS A 142 -0.75 -6.29 6.21
N PRO A 143 0.25 -6.39 7.12
CA PRO A 143 1.33 -7.37 6.96
C PRO A 143 0.84 -8.83 6.92
N ALA A 144 -0.35 -9.09 7.46
CA ALA A 144 -0.98 -10.41 7.45
C ALA A 144 -2.03 -10.57 6.33
N ASN A 145 -2.23 -9.58 5.45
CA ASN A 145 -3.22 -9.61 4.36
C ASN A 145 -4.64 -10.03 4.79
N VAL A 146 -5.04 -9.64 6.00
CA VAL A 146 -6.37 -9.98 6.55
C VAL A 146 -7.48 -9.33 5.72
N ASP A 147 -8.56 -10.07 5.47
CA ASP A 147 -9.79 -9.55 4.84
C ASP A 147 -10.54 -8.55 5.75
N ILE A 148 -10.07 -7.30 5.73
CA ILE A 148 -10.62 -6.19 6.52
C ILE A 148 -12.04 -5.81 6.10
N PRO A 149 -12.36 -5.59 4.82
CA PRO A 149 -13.73 -5.30 4.40
C PRO A 149 -14.71 -6.39 4.84
N GLY A 150 -14.32 -7.66 4.72
CA GLY A 150 -15.13 -8.79 5.12
C GLY A 150 -15.47 -8.79 6.61
N TYR A 151 -14.48 -8.65 7.49
CA TYR A 151 -14.77 -8.69 8.93
C TYR A 151 -15.48 -7.41 9.42
N VAL A 152 -15.24 -6.26 8.80
CA VAL A 152 -15.97 -5.02 9.08
C VAL A 152 -17.45 -5.19 8.70
N ALA A 153 -17.73 -5.78 7.54
CA ALA A 153 -19.11 -6.07 7.12
C ALA A 153 -19.81 -7.08 8.07
N LEU A 154 -19.08 -8.10 8.54
CA LEU A 154 -19.60 -9.06 9.52
C LEU A 154 -19.88 -8.40 10.88
N ALA A 155 -18.98 -7.52 11.33
CA ALA A 155 -19.18 -6.73 12.55
C ALA A 155 -20.42 -5.82 12.44
N GLY A 156 -20.61 -5.16 11.29
CA GLY A 156 -21.80 -4.34 11.02
C GLY A 156 -23.12 -5.13 11.04
N LYS A 157 -23.08 -6.43 10.75
CA LYS A 157 -24.22 -7.36 10.86
C LYS A 157 -24.33 -8.03 12.24
N GLY A 158 -23.49 -7.66 13.21
CA GLY A 158 -23.44 -8.29 14.53
C GLY A 158 -22.85 -9.71 14.56
N ARG A 159 -22.35 -10.22 13.43
CA ARG A 159 -21.80 -11.58 13.28
C ARG A 159 -20.35 -11.65 13.74
N CYS A 160 -20.11 -11.34 15.02
CA CYS A 160 -18.77 -11.19 15.57
C CYS A 160 -17.97 -12.51 15.58
N GLU A 161 -18.61 -13.65 15.82
CA GLU A 161 -17.90 -14.94 15.74
C GLU A 161 -17.39 -15.24 14.32
N ASP A 162 -18.18 -14.92 13.30
CA ASP A 162 -17.76 -15.10 11.91
C ASP A 162 -16.63 -14.14 11.54
N ALA A 163 -16.66 -12.91 12.07
CA ALA A 163 -15.56 -11.97 11.93
C ALA A 163 -14.27 -12.51 12.57
N VAL A 164 -14.35 -13.12 13.76
CA VAL A 164 -13.19 -13.78 14.39
C VAL A 164 -12.68 -14.93 13.52
N ARG A 165 -13.57 -15.78 12.98
CA ARG A 165 -13.19 -16.89 12.08
C ARG A 165 -12.48 -16.36 10.83
N LEU A 166 -12.99 -15.29 10.24
CA LEU A 166 -12.40 -14.67 9.06
C LEU A 166 -11.01 -14.09 9.34
N ILE A 167 -10.85 -13.32 10.43
CA ILE A 167 -9.54 -12.76 10.80
C ILE A 167 -8.53 -13.89 11.09
N ARG A 168 -8.98 -14.95 11.76
CA ARG A 168 -8.13 -16.09 12.15
C ARG A 168 -7.61 -16.91 10.96
N LYS A 169 -8.21 -16.76 9.78
CA LYS A 169 -7.71 -17.38 8.54
C LYS A 169 -6.27 -16.98 8.26
N ASP A 170 -5.95 -15.70 8.44
CA ASP A 170 -4.65 -15.14 8.09
C ASP A 170 -3.84 -14.73 9.35
N ASN A 171 -4.49 -14.50 10.49
CA ASN A 171 -3.83 -14.09 11.74
C ASN A 171 -4.32 -14.89 12.97
N PRO A 172 -3.50 -15.78 13.56
CA PRO A 172 -3.89 -16.58 14.71
C PRO A 172 -4.01 -15.80 16.03
N PHE A 173 -3.51 -14.56 16.09
CA PHE A 173 -3.53 -13.69 17.27
C PHE A 173 -4.40 -12.44 17.08
N PRO A 174 -5.70 -12.59 16.75
CA PRO A 174 -6.55 -11.45 16.45
C PRO A 174 -6.74 -10.55 17.68
N THR A 175 -6.79 -11.12 18.89
CA THR A 175 -6.90 -10.37 20.16
C THR A 175 -5.67 -9.52 20.44
N ALA A 176 -4.46 -10.05 20.26
CA ALA A 176 -3.25 -9.27 20.44
C ALA A 176 -3.21 -8.11 19.44
N CYS A 177 -3.45 -8.39 18.15
CA CYS A 177 -3.47 -7.35 17.12
C CYS A 177 -4.64 -6.35 17.25
N ALA A 178 -5.72 -6.68 17.97
CA ALA A 178 -6.75 -5.70 18.31
C ALA A 178 -6.24 -4.67 19.35
N LEU A 179 -5.29 -5.07 20.19
CA LEU A 179 -4.79 -4.28 21.31
C LEU A 179 -3.49 -3.55 21.02
N ILE A 180 -2.60 -4.07 20.17
CA ILE A 180 -1.23 -3.52 20.03
C ILE A 180 -0.90 -3.01 18.63
N CYS A 181 -1.67 -3.37 17.60
CA CYS A 181 -1.34 -3.07 16.22
C CYS A 181 -1.27 -1.55 15.97
N GLU A 182 -0.23 -1.11 15.25
CA GLU A 182 -0.06 0.27 14.78
C GLU A 182 -0.92 0.62 13.55
N HIS A 183 -1.84 -0.28 13.17
CA HIS A 183 -2.89 -0.07 12.15
C HIS A 183 -2.41 0.61 10.85
N PRO A 184 -1.37 0.07 10.17
CA PRO A 184 -0.91 0.62 8.90
C PRO A 184 -2.00 0.60 7.81
N CYS A 185 -2.96 -0.31 7.94
CA CYS A 185 -4.13 -0.44 7.07
C CYS A 185 -5.07 0.78 7.09
N GLU A 186 -5.01 1.64 8.11
CA GLU A 186 -5.81 2.86 8.20
C GLU A 186 -5.19 4.03 7.42
N SER A 187 -3.86 4.01 7.21
CA SER A 187 -3.10 5.13 6.62
C SER A 187 -3.50 5.51 5.19
N ARG A 188 -3.95 4.55 4.38
CA ARG A 188 -4.46 4.76 3.00
C ARG A 188 -5.91 4.31 2.83
N CYS A 189 -6.71 4.38 3.90
CA CYS A 189 -8.11 3.98 3.83
C CYS A 189 -8.87 4.82 2.79
N ARG A 190 -9.58 4.19 1.84
CA ARG A 190 -10.34 4.91 0.79
C ARG A 190 -11.42 5.85 1.34
N ARG A 191 -11.87 5.64 2.58
CA ARG A 191 -12.85 6.50 3.26
C ARG A 191 -12.35 7.93 3.47
N THR A 192 -11.03 8.15 3.54
CA THR A 192 -10.41 9.48 3.66
C THR A 192 -10.69 10.40 2.47
N MET A 193 -11.15 9.87 1.33
CA MET A 193 -11.64 10.68 0.21
C MET A 193 -12.99 11.36 0.50
N ILE A 194 -13.71 10.92 1.53
CA ILE A 194 -15.00 11.47 1.96
C ILE A 194 -14.82 12.22 3.27
N ASP A 195 -14.31 11.51 4.30
CA ASP A 195 -14.07 12.07 5.63
C ASP A 195 -12.74 11.55 6.22
N ASP A 196 -12.78 10.51 7.05
CA ASP A 196 -11.63 10.01 7.80
C ASP A 196 -11.47 8.49 7.64
N ALA A 197 -10.32 7.95 8.03
CA ALA A 197 -10.08 6.53 7.98
C ALA A 197 -11.09 5.77 8.87
N ILE A 198 -11.47 4.57 8.44
CA ILE A 198 -12.23 3.68 9.30
C ILE A 198 -11.35 3.29 10.50
N ASN A 199 -11.90 3.33 11.72
CA ASN A 199 -11.24 2.81 12.92
C ASN A 199 -11.22 1.27 12.89
N ILE A 200 -10.39 0.72 12.01
CA ILE A 200 -10.26 -0.71 11.71
C ILE A 200 -9.80 -1.47 12.95
N ARG A 201 -8.80 -0.96 13.69
CA ARG A 201 -8.36 -1.58 14.95
C ARG A 201 -9.46 -1.54 16.02
N GLY A 202 -10.18 -0.43 16.16
CA GLY A 202 -11.29 -0.30 17.10
C GLY A 202 -12.43 -1.26 16.79
N ILE A 203 -12.78 -1.45 15.50
CA ILE A 203 -13.75 -2.46 15.08
C ILE A 203 -13.24 -3.87 15.40
N LYS A 204 -11.95 -4.15 15.16
CA LYS A 204 -11.34 -5.43 15.54
C LYS A 204 -11.44 -5.67 17.05
N HIS A 205 -11.19 -4.65 17.87
CA HIS A 205 -11.35 -4.72 19.31
C HIS A 205 -12.80 -5.02 19.70
N TYR A 206 -13.77 -4.29 19.14
CA TYR A 206 -15.19 -4.54 19.36
C TYR A 206 -15.58 -5.99 19.03
N VAL A 207 -15.09 -6.53 17.91
CA VAL A 207 -15.34 -7.94 17.55
C VAL A 207 -14.78 -8.89 18.60
N MET A 208 -13.55 -8.66 19.09
CA MET A 208 -12.92 -9.50 20.12
C MET A 208 -13.63 -9.41 21.49
N ASP A 209 -14.20 -8.25 21.83
CA ASP A 209 -14.99 -8.07 23.04
C ASP A 209 -16.31 -8.84 22.98
N LYS A 210 -16.97 -8.84 21.82
CA LYS A 210 -18.25 -9.53 21.60
C LYS A 210 -18.11 -11.03 21.41
N ALA A 211 -17.06 -11.46 20.71
CA ALA A 211 -16.78 -12.85 20.44
C ALA A 211 -15.31 -13.12 20.78
N ARG A 212 -15.07 -13.61 22.00
CA ARG A 212 -13.71 -13.87 22.45
C ARG A 212 -13.05 -14.94 21.58
N ALA A 213 -11.86 -14.66 21.10
CA ALA A 213 -11.11 -15.55 20.22
C ALA A 213 -10.91 -16.96 20.81
N ASP A 214 -10.72 -17.08 22.12
CA ASP A 214 -10.57 -18.36 22.83
C ASP A 214 -11.87 -19.18 22.95
N LYS A 215 -13.02 -18.57 22.68
CA LYS A 215 -14.34 -19.23 22.68
C LYS A 215 -14.84 -19.57 21.28
N VAL A 216 -14.36 -18.85 20.26
CA VAL A 216 -14.69 -19.16 18.86
C VAL A 216 -13.96 -20.43 18.43
N PRO A 217 -14.66 -21.45 17.91
CA PRO A 217 -14.05 -22.70 17.46
C PRO A 217 -12.89 -22.48 16.50
N VAL A 218 -11.81 -23.24 16.71
CA VAL A 218 -10.68 -23.28 15.77
C VAL A 218 -11.03 -24.14 14.55
N PRO A 219 -10.47 -23.85 13.37
CA PRO A 219 -10.64 -24.69 12.20
C PRO A 219 -10.18 -26.13 12.46
N ALA A 220 -10.84 -27.09 11.82
CA ALA A 220 -10.40 -28.48 11.85
C ALA A 220 -9.03 -28.62 11.18
N CYS A 221 -8.17 -29.46 11.77
CA CYS A 221 -6.89 -29.79 11.16
C CYS A 221 -7.09 -30.74 9.97
N ALA A 222 -6.25 -30.62 8.96
CA ALA A 222 -6.16 -31.58 7.88
C ALA A 222 -5.74 -32.97 8.40
N PRO A 223 -5.99 -34.05 7.64
CA PRO A 223 -5.51 -35.38 7.99
C PRO A 223 -4.02 -35.40 8.29
N SER A 224 -3.61 -36.27 9.22
CA SER A 224 -2.22 -36.35 9.62
C SER A 224 -1.30 -36.69 8.45
N THR A 225 -0.25 -35.90 8.32
CA THR A 225 0.84 -36.12 7.34
C THR A 225 1.91 -37.09 7.85
N GLY A 226 1.86 -37.48 9.14
CA GLY A 226 2.89 -38.26 9.82
C GLY A 226 4.21 -37.51 10.11
N ARG A 227 4.37 -36.28 9.63
CA ARG A 227 5.58 -35.46 9.84
C ARG A 227 5.55 -34.77 11.20
N LYS A 228 6.72 -34.70 11.85
CA LYS A 228 6.94 -34.00 13.13
C LYS A 228 7.83 -32.79 12.93
N VAL A 229 7.45 -31.65 13.49
CA VAL A 229 8.18 -30.38 13.37
C VAL A 229 8.49 -29.83 14.77
N ALA A 230 9.76 -29.57 15.04
CA ALA A 230 10.20 -28.90 16.25
C ALA A 230 10.30 -27.38 15.99
N ILE A 231 9.74 -26.58 16.90
CA ILE A 231 9.76 -25.12 16.83
C ILE A 231 10.46 -24.59 18.07
N ILE A 232 11.51 -23.79 17.88
CA ILE A 232 12.27 -23.18 18.98
C ILE A 232 11.77 -21.75 19.18
N GLY A 233 11.24 -21.47 20.37
CA GLY A 233 10.64 -20.19 20.76
C GLY A 233 9.11 -20.22 20.76
N GLY A 234 8.51 -19.96 21.91
CA GLY A 234 7.07 -19.87 22.17
C GLY A 234 6.51 -18.45 22.05
N GLY A 235 7.14 -17.59 21.26
CA GLY A 235 6.67 -16.24 20.93
C GLY A 235 5.61 -16.21 19.82
N PRO A 236 5.13 -15.03 19.40
CA PRO A 236 4.10 -14.89 18.37
C PRO A 236 4.49 -15.56 17.04
N ALA A 237 5.75 -15.45 16.61
CA ALA A 237 6.24 -16.08 15.39
C ALA A 237 6.19 -17.62 15.47
N GLY A 238 6.78 -18.19 16.53
CA GLY A 238 6.82 -19.65 16.71
C GLY A 238 5.44 -20.27 16.91
N LEU A 239 4.56 -19.61 17.66
CA LEU A 239 3.18 -20.07 17.84
C LEU A 239 2.34 -19.91 16.56
N THR A 240 2.58 -18.89 15.74
CA THR A 240 1.94 -18.75 14.43
C THR A 240 2.35 -19.88 13.49
N ALA A 241 3.64 -20.20 13.45
CA ALA A 241 4.15 -21.34 12.69
C ALA A 241 3.54 -22.66 13.18
N ALA A 242 3.50 -22.86 14.50
CA ALA A 242 2.90 -24.06 15.11
C ALA A 242 1.42 -24.20 14.72
N TYR A 243 0.65 -23.10 14.82
CA TYR A 243 -0.76 -23.05 14.49
C TYR A 243 -1.03 -23.48 13.04
N PHE A 244 -0.37 -22.86 12.06
CA PHE A 244 -0.61 -23.18 10.66
C PHE A 244 -0.10 -24.56 10.26
N LEU A 245 1.06 -24.99 10.77
CA LEU A 245 1.57 -26.35 10.51
C LEU A 245 0.65 -27.43 11.08
N GLN A 246 0.07 -27.20 12.26
CA GLN A 246 -0.90 -28.12 12.86
C GLN A 246 -2.18 -28.19 12.03
N LEU A 247 -2.68 -27.05 11.52
CA LEU A 247 -3.82 -27.02 10.60
C LEU A 247 -3.55 -27.77 9.29
N MET A 248 -2.31 -27.77 8.81
CA MET A 248 -1.87 -28.53 7.63
C MET A 248 -1.67 -30.04 7.91
N GLY A 249 -1.90 -30.50 9.15
CA GLY A 249 -1.79 -31.91 9.53
C GLY A 249 -0.38 -32.36 9.92
N HIS A 250 0.54 -31.43 10.17
CA HIS A 250 1.85 -31.73 10.75
C HIS A 250 1.78 -31.71 12.27
N GLN A 251 2.45 -32.65 12.95
CA GLN A 251 2.53 -32.63 14.41
C GLN A 251 3.65 -31.69 14.86
N THR A 252 3.29 -30.64 15.60
CA THR A 252 4.27 -29.65 16.08
C THR A 252 4.60 -29.84 17.57
N THR A 253 5.85 -29.54 17.93
CA THR A 253 6.30 -29.44 19.33
C THR A 253 7.06 -28.12 19.50
N VAL A 254 6.61 -27.29 20.43
CA VAL A 254 7.23 -25.99 20.73
C VAL A 254 8.14 -26.12 21.95
N PHE A 255 9.40 -25.70 21.81
CA PHE A 255 10.38 -25.62 22.88
C PHE A 255 10.57 -24.15 23.26
N GLU A 256 10.39 -23.82 24.53
CA GLU A 256 10.52 -22.45 25.04
C GLU A 256 11.43 -22.46 26.28
N GLU A 257 12.31 -21.47 26.38
CA GLU A 257 13.24 -21.30 27.49
C GLU A 257 12.51 -20.79 28.74
N LYS A 258 11.55 -19.87 28.56
CA LYS A 258 10.78 -19.26 29.65
C LYS A 258 9.70 -20.20 30.17
N ALA A 259 9.26 -19.93 31.40
CA ALA A 259 8.27 -20.77 32.08
C ALA A 259 6.86 -20.77 31.44
N ARG A 260 6.51 -19.75 30.64
CA ARG A 260 5.21 -19.64 29.96
C ARG A 260 5.39 -19.19 28.52
N LEU A 261 4.52 -19.68 27.65
CA LEU A 261 4.43 -19.26 26.25
C LEU A 261 3.92 -17.81 26.14
N GLY A 262 4.27 -17.17 25.03
CA GLY A 262 3.81 -15.82 24.65
C GLY A 262 4.95 -14.90 24.21
N GLY A 263 6.21 -15.19 24.56
CA GLY A 263 7.35 -14.35 24.24
C GLY A 263 7.11 -12.89 24.65
N MET A 264 7.43 -11.94 23.76
CA MET A 264 7.24 -10.50 24.04
C MET A 264 5.80 -10.10 24.30
N LEU A 265 4.80 -10.82 23.77
CA LEU A 265 3.39 -10.54 24.08
C LEU A 265 3.05 -10.77 25.56
N ARG A 266 3.86 -11.55 26.28
CA ARG A 266 3.68 -11.84 27.71
C ARG A 266 4.69 -11.14 28.59
N TYR A 267 5.94 -11.03 28.13
CA TYR A 267 7.06 -10.59 28.97
C TYR A 267 7.58 -9.19 28.64
N GLY A 268 7.14 -8.59 27.53
CA GLY A 268 7.66 -7.29 27.07
C GLY A 268 6.62 -6.17 27.03
N ILE A 269 5.43 -6.47 26.51
CA ILE A 269 4.32 -5.50 26.35
C ILE A 269 3.57 -5.31 27.66
#